data_AF-A0A973HY54-F1
#
_entry.id   AF-A0A973HY54-F1
#
_cell.length_a   1.000
_cell.length_b   1.000
_cell.length_c   1.000
_cell.angle_alpha   90.00
_cell.angle_beta   90.00
_cell.angle_gamma   90.00
#
_symmetry.space_group_name_H-M   'P 1'
#
loop_
_entity.id
_entity.type
_entity.pdbx_description
1 polymer ?
#
loop_
_entity_poly.entity_id
_entity_poly.type
_entity_poly.pdbx_seq_one_letter_code
_entity_poly.pdbx_strand_id
1 'polypeptide(L)'
;GDDWGWGGHGRGGGGDRGMADTIRVRLRGDSSTLLDDLGQRVAQYLAGVEGVIESEISGFDEVDELRLEPNEDLLGRLQVTGDTVARSISSAFAGSRLSQMRTRSGDLDITVGLDEEETDTVADLRLMRFPLTDSLDLPIEEIGELIAQEAPDDRHRRDRLANLSVSVRYSIDAKEQVIPRLEQALAAFSWPVGYQWDLGESWSGRWRNRASFGEGLYLSIFLVYLVLACLFESLRTPLVLMVTVLLAIPGVIWCLHIQGDHLDTPAAVGLILLCGIVVNNGIVLIDQVLRYVKSGMDPIIAIKNGARDRLRPILITALTTVLGLVPMAYATKMTVGPQFNTLGKTIIGGLSASTVLTLVVLPVLLSFFLSSKEPAIAPEETAPDPAM
;
A
#
# COMPACT_ATOMS: atom_id res chain seq x y z
N GLY A 1 14.41 -10.07 -15.11
CA GLY A 1 14.60 -9.18 -13.97
C GLY A 1 13.27 -8.52 -13.74
N ASP A 2 12.58 -8.97 -12.71
CA ASP A 2 11.19 -8.67 -12.44
C ASP A 2 10.97 -7.18 -12.18
N ASP A 3 10.10 -6.55 -12.97
CA ASP A 3 9.56 -5.22 -12.65
C ASP A 3 8.04 -5.31 -12.64
N TRP A 4 7.51 -5.54 -11.44
CA TRP A 4 6.08 -5.54 -11.13
C TRP A 4 5.62 -4.11 -10.88
N GLY A 5 5.50 -3.32 -11.95
CA GLY A 5 4.99 -1.95 -11.91
C GLY A 5 3.46 -1.90 -11.90
N TRP A 6 2.85 -1.92 -10.71
CA TRP A 6 1.44 -1.54 -10.54
C TRP A 6 1.35 -0.01 -10.44
N GLY A 7 0.78 0.65 -11.45
CA GLY A 7 0.61 2.11 -11.40
C GLY A 7 0.05 2.72 -12.69
N GLY A 8 -1.11 2.27 -13.15
CA GLY A 8 -1.84 2.90 -14.25
C GLY A 8 -2.18 4.35 -13.89
N HIS A 9 -1.51 5.29 -14.55
CA HIS A 9 -1.78 6.72 -14.49
C HIS A 9 -3.08 7.00 -15.23
N GLY A 10 -4.16 7.26 -14.49
CA GLY A 10 -5.34 7.94 -15.04
C GLY A 10 -5.00 9.41 -15.21
N ARG A 11 -4.97 9.88 -16.45
CA ARG A 11 -4.69 11.27 -16.83
C ARG A 11 -5.97 12.09 -16.65
N GLY A 12 -6.37 12.35 -15.40
CA GLY A 12 -7.50 13.22 -15.06
C GLY A 12 -7.11 14.70 -15.09
N GLY A 13 -7.87 15.49 -15.87
CA GLY A 13 -7.73 16.93 -16.04
C GLY A 13 -7.67 17.72 -14.72
N GLY A 14 -6.89 18.80 -14.74
CA GLY A 14 -6.64 19.65 -13.59
C GLY A 14 -7.89 20.40 -13.11
N GLY A 15 -8.25 20.18 -11.86
CA GLY A 15 -9.26 20.95 -11.13
C GLY A 15 -9.34 20.52 -9.68
N ASP A 16 -8.87 21.39 -8.78
CA ASP A 16 -9.03 21.40 -7.33
C ASP A 16 -8.56 20.17 -6.51
N ARG A 17 -7.27 20.21 -6.10
CA ARG A 17 -6.67 19.27 -5.16
C ARG A 17 -6.89 19.73 -3.73
N GLY A 18 -7.99 19.30 -3.12
CA GLY A 18 -8.18 19.36 -1.68
C GLY A 18 -9.42 18.59 -1.24
N MET A 19 -9.22 17.50 -0.50
CA MET A 19 -10.25 16.83 0.32
C MET A 19 -11.20 15.78 -0.31
N ALA A 20 -10.90 15.23 -1.49
CA ALA A 20 -11.70 14.14 -2.07
C ALA A 20 -10.87 12.86 -2.32
N ASP A 21 -11.45 11.70 -2.00
CA ASP A 21 -10.89 10.36 -2.27
C ASP A 21 -11.87 9.57 -3.17
N THR A 22 -11.40 8.50 -3.81
CA THR A 22 -12.19 7.77 -4.82
C THR A 22 -12.29 6.28 -4.50
N ILE A 23 -13.50 5.72 -4.52
CA ILE A 23 -13.77 4.29 -4.41
C ILE A 23 -14.17 3.75 -5.78
N ARG A 24 -13.54 2.65 -6.21
CA ARG A 24 -13.97 1.92 -7.41
C ARG A 24 -14.86 0.74 -7.04
N VAL A 25 -16.12 0.80 -7.47
CA VAL A 25 -17.07 -0.32 -7.44
C VAL A 25 -16.92 -1.08 -8.76
N ARG A 26 -16.56 -2.36 -8.71
CA ARG A 26 -16.44 -3.20 -9.89
C ARG A 26 -17.71 -4.00 -10.09
N LEU A 27 -18.31 -3.88 -11.26
CA LEU A 27 -19.45 -4.66 -11.72
C LEU A 27 -18.95 -5.76 -12.65
N ARG A 28 -19.50 -6.97 -12.51
CA ARG A 28 -19.18 -8.13 -13.34
C ARG A 28 -20.47 -8.75 -13.87
N GLY A 29 -20.46 -9.17 -15.15
CA GLY A 29 -21.61 -9.84 -15.76
C GLY A 29 -21.31 -10.47 -17.12
N ASP A 30 -22.27 -11.23 -17.63
CA ASP A 30 -22.11 -12.00 -18.87
C ASP A 30 -22.22 -11.15 -20.15
N SER A 31 -23.06 -10.11 -20.14
CA SER A 31 -23.26 -9.22 -21.30
C SER A 31 -22.67 -7.84 -21.05
N SER A 32 -21.82 -7.37 -21.97
CA SER A 32 -21.26 -6.01 -21.90
C SER A 32 -22.32 -4.93 -22.06
N THR A 33 -23.25 -5.08 -23.00
CA THR A 33 -24.26 -4.05 -23.30
C THR A 33 -25.23 -3.82 -22.14
N LEU A 34 -25.60 -4.89 -21.43
CA LEU A 34 -26.45 -4.80 -20.24
C LEU A 34 -25.65 -4.27 -19.05
N LEU A 35 -24.34 -4.56 -18.99
CA LEU A 35 -23.45 -4.04 -17.96
C LEU A 35 -23.27 -2.51 -18.09
N ASP A 36 -23.27 -1.97 -19.31
CA ASP A 36 -23.19 -0.53 -19.57
C ASP A 36 -24.45 0.22 -19.05
N ASP A 37 -25.65 -0.27 -19.40
CA ASP A 37 -26.92 0.27 -18.87
C ASP A 37 -27.00 0.14 -17.34
N LEU A 38 -26.60 -1.01 -16.79
CA LEU A 38 -26.52 -1.20 -15.34
C LEU A 38 -25.51 -0.24 -14.70
N GLY A 39 -24.35 -0.02 -15.32
CA GLY A 39 -23.33 0.90 -14.85
C GLY A 39 -23.86 2.32 -14.72
N GLN A 40 -24.61 2.78 -15.73
CA GLN A 40 -25.20 4.12 -15.73
C GLN A 40 -26.27 4.28 -14.65
N ARG A 41 -27.13 3.26 -14.48
CA ARG A 41 -28.13 3.25 -13.40
C ARG A 41 -27.50 3.21 -12.02
N VAL A 42 -26.46 2.39 -11.84
CA VAL A 42 -25.71 2.29 -10.58
C VAL A 42 -25.00 3.61 -10.29
N ALA A 43 -24.37 4.26 -11.27
CA ALA A 43 -23.73 5.55 -11.09
C ALA A 43 -24.73 6.63 -10.64
N GLN A 44 -25.90 6.70 -11.27
CA GLN A 44 -26.98 7.62 -10.86
C GLN A 44 -27.52 7.31 -9.46
N TYR A 45 -27.67 6.03 -9.14
CA TYR A 45 -28.16 5.61 -7.83
C TYR A 45 -27.16 5.93 -6.71
N LEU A 46 -25.86 5.74 -6.97
CA LEU A 46 -24.78 6.05 -6.03
C LEU A 46 -24.54 7.56 -5.85
N ALA A 47 -24.81 8.37 -6.88
CA ALA A 47 -24.77 9.83 -6.79
C ALA A 47 -25.81 10.39 -5.78
N GLY A 48 -26.89 9.65 -5.50
CA GLY A 48 -27.90 10.03 -4.50
C GLY A 48 -27.52 9.73 -3.04
N VAL A 49 -26.38 9.08 -2.79
CA VAL A 49 -25.97 8.70 -1.43
C VAL A 49 -25.32 9.89 -0.72
N GLU A 50 -25.80 10.21 0.49
CA GLU A 50 -25.27 11.31 1.29
C GLU A 50 -23.77 11.10 1.61
N GLY A 51 -22.95 12.05 1.16
CA GLY A 51 -21.48 12.04 1.30
C GLY A 51 -20.72 11.64 0.03
N VAL A 52 -21.42 11.25 -1.04
CA VAL A 52 -20.87 11.13 -2.40
C VAL A 52 -20.88 12.50 -3.06
N ILE A 53 -19.73 12.88 -3.63
CA ILE A 53 -19.55 14.12 -4.38
C ILE A 53 -19.94 13.90 -5.84
N GLU A 54 -19.47 12.78 -6.40
CA GLU A 54 -19.61 12.45 -7.81
C GLU A 54 -19.52 10.94 -7.99
N SER A 55 -20.29 10.39 -8.93
CA SER A 55 -20.21 8.98 -9.30
C SER A 55 -20.24 8.87 -10.81
N GLU A 56 -19.17 8.34 -11.38
CA GLU A 56 -18.98 8.24 -12.82
C GLU A 56 -18.61 6.82 -13.21
N ILE A 57 -19.06 6.38 -14.37
CA ILE A 57 -18.58 5.14 -14.97
C ILE A 57 -17.12 5.37 -15.33
N SER A 58 -16.24 4.59 -14.71
CA SER A 58 -14.82 4.50 -15.07
C SER A 58 -14.65 3.34 -16.02
N GLY A 59 -15.00 3.60 -17.27
CA GLY A 59 -14.96 2.61 -18.33
C GLY A 59 -14.65 3.33 -19.61
N PHE A 60 -13.45 3.04 -20.12
CA PHE A 60 -12.94 3.38 -21.43
C PHE A 60 -12.67 4.88 -21.61
N ASP A 61 -11.40 5.24 -21.70
CA ASP A 61 -11.07 6.36 -22.58
C ASP A 61 -11.58 5.89 -23.96
N GLU A 62 -12.65 6.52 -24.46
CA GLU A 62 -13.04 6.34 -25.85
C GLU A 62 -11.86 6.87 -26.66
N VAL A 63 -11.15 5.96 -27.31
CA VAL A 63 -10.08 6.33 -28.21
C VAL A 63 -10.67 6.49 -29.58
N ASP A 64 -10.26 7.56 -30.26
CA ASP A 64 -10.55 7.73 -31.68
C ASP A 64 -9.84 6.61 -32.44
N GLU A 65 -10.59 5.60 -32.88
CA GLU A 65 -10.09 4.52 -33.72
C GLU A 65 -10.34 4.86 -35.19
N LEU A 66 -9.31 4.70 -36.03
CA LEU A 66 -9.45 4.76 -37.48
C LEU A 66 -9.60 3.35 -38.03
N ARG A 67 -10.83 3.02 -38.44
CA ARG A 67 -11.15 1.73 -39.03
C ARG A 67 -11.10 1.81 -40.55
N LEU A 68 -10.24 1.00 -41.17
CA LEU A 68 -10.23 0.81 -42.62
C LEU A 68 -11.27 -0.26 -43.00
N GLU A 69 -12.26 0.13 -43.80
CA GLU A 69 -13.19 -0.79 -44.45
C GLU A 69 -12.74 -1.02 -45.90
N PRO A 70 -12.15 -2.20 -46.22
CA PRO A 70 -11.59 -2.45 -47.54
C PRO A 70 -12.68 -2.56 -48.61
N ASN A 71 -12.40 -2.04 -49.81
CA ASN A 71 -13.31 -2.19 -50.95
C ASN A 71 -13.18 -3.60 -51.55
N GLU A 72 -14.06 -4.52 -51.12
CA GLU A 72 -14.03 -5.93 -51.53
C GLU A 72 -14.14 -6.13 -53.05
N ASP A 73 -14.88 -5.28 -53.76
CA ASP A 73 -15.05 -5.37 -55.21
C ASP A 73 -13.76 -5.04 -55.97
N LEU A 74 -13.03 -4.01 -55.51
CA LEU A 74 -11.75 -3.62 -56.10
C LEU A 74 -10.68 -4.68 -55.81
N LEU A 75 -10.58 -5.11 -54.54
CA LEU A 75 -9.62 -6.12 -54.12
C LEU A 75 -9.85 -7.47 -54.80
N GLY A 76 -11.12 -7.85 -55.02
CA GLY A 76 -11.49 -9.05 -55.76
C GLY A 76 -11.05 -9.04 -57.22
N ARG A 77 -11.08 -7.89 -57.89
CA ARG A 77 -10.55 -7.73 -59.27
C ARG A 77 -9.03 -7.81 -59.34
N LEU A 78 -8.37 -7.31 -58.30
CA LEU A 78 -6.92 -7.31 -58.16
C LEU A 78 -6.37 -8.63 -57.60
N GLN A 79 -7.25 -9.59 -57.25
CA GLN A 79 -6.92 -10.88 -56.64
C GLN A 79 -6.15 -10.75 -55.31
N VAL A 80 -6.35 -9.65 -54.59
CA VAL A 80 -5.73 -9.39 -53.28
C VAL A 80 -6.71 -9.77 -52.18
N THR A 81 -6.23 -10.44 -51.14
CA THR A 81 -7.05 -10.82 -49.99
C THR A 81 -6.99 -9.76 -48.88
N GLY A 82 -8.05 -9.64 -48.08
CA GLY A 82 -8.06 -8.75 -46.92
C GLY A 82 -6.95 -9.04 -45.90
N ASP A 83 -6.50 -10.30 -45.77
CA ASP A 83 -5.35 -10.66 -44.93
C ASP A 83 -4.04 -10.07 -45.45
N THR A 84 -3.84 -10.02 -46.77
CA THR A 84 -2.66 -9.39 -47.39
C THR A 84 -2.64 -7.89 -47.10
N VAL A 85 -3.79 -7.22 -47.24
CA VAL A 85 -3.96 -5.80 -46.92
C VAL A 85 -3.67 -5.53 -45.45
N ALA A 86 -4.28 -6.31 -44.55
CA ALA A 86 -4.10 -6.19 -43.11
C ALA A 86 -2.62 -6.37 -42.71
N ARG A 87 -1.94 -7.39 -43.24
CA ARG A 87 -0.51 -7.61 -42.95
C ARG A 87 0.39 -6.48 -43.43
N SER A 88 0.14 -5.97 -44.63
CA SER A 88 0.94 -4.87 -45.19
C SER A 88 0.82 -3.63 -44.31
N ILE A 89 -0.42 -3.22 -44.01
CA ILE A 89 -0.71 -2.06 -43.16
C ILE A 89 -0.19 -2.27 -41.73
N SER A 90 -0.50 -3.40 -41.09
CA SER A 90 -0.03 -3.69 -39.73
C SER A 90 1.50 -3.74 -39.63
N SER A 91 2.21 -4.24 -40.65
CA SER A 91 3.67 -4.29 -40.63
C SER A 91 4.33 -2.90 -40.73
N ALA A 92 3.65 -1.97 -41.39
CA ALA A 92 4.12 -0.60 -41.55
C ALA A 92 3.87 0.24 -40.29
N PHE A 93 2.70 0.11 -39.65
CA PHE A 93 2.35 0.86 -38.43
C PHE A 93 2.89 0.23 -37.14
N ALA A 94 2.87 -1.09 -36.98
CA ALA A 94 3.42 -1.74 -35.78
C ALA A 94 4.95 -1.89 -35.82
N GLY A 95 5.54 -1.65 -36.99
CA GLY A 95 6.94 -1.92 -37.28
C GLY A 95 7.22 -3.41 -37.43
N SER A 96 7.95 -3.75 -38.49
CA SER A 96 8.46 -5.11 -38.72
C SER A 96 9.75 -5.33 -37.94
N ARG A 97 9.75 -6.27 -36.99
CA ARG A 97 10.99 -6.68 -36.28
C ARG A 97 11.85 -7.48 -37.23
N LEU A 98 12.95 -6.90 -37.71
CA LEU A 98 13.78 -7.51 -38.75
C LEU A 98 14.85 -8.46 -38.20
N SER A 99 15.50 -8.11 -37.07
CA SER A 99 16.56 -8.95 -36.47
C SER A 99 16.97 -8.48 -35.07
N GLN A 100 17.55 -9.40 -34.28
CA GLN A 100 18.18 -9.08 -32.99
C GLN A 100 19.70 -8.96 -33.15
N MET A 101 20.25 -7.78 -32.89
CA MET A 101 21.69 -7.54 -32.91
C MET A 101 22.28 -7.76 -31.51
N ARG A 102 23.08 -8.82 -31.37
CA ARG A 102 23.76 -9.14 -30.11
C ARG A 102 24.93 -8.18 -29.89
N THR A 103 24.81 -7.34 -28.87
CA THR A 103 25.81 -6.35 -28.49
C THR A 103 26.50 -6.79 -27.20
N ARG A 104 27.67 -6.23 -26.87
CA ARG A 104 28.39 -6.57 -25.62
C ARG A 104 27.59 -6.27 -24.35
N SER A 105 26.58 -5.41 -24.44
CA SER A 105 25.69 -4.98 -23.35
C SER A 105 24.30 -5.65 -23.34
N GLY A 106 24.01 -6.55 -24.29
CA GLY A 106 22.71 -7.20 -24.44
C GLY A 106 22.26 -7.31 -25.91
N ASP A 107 21.14 -7.99 -26.12
CA ASP A 107 20.52 -8.14 -27.44
C ASP A 107 19.67 -6.88 -27.74
N LEU A 108 19.92 -6.22 -28.88
CA LEU A 108 19.16 -5.06 -29.37
C LEU A 108 18.19 -5.50 -30.45
N ASP A 109 16.92 -5.16 -30.31
CA ASP A 109 15.91 -5.39 -31.34
C ASP A 109 15.95 -4.28 -32.39
N ILE A 110 15.99 -4.66 -33.67
CA ILE A 110 15.88 -3.74 -34.80
C ILE A 110 14.48 -3.90 -35.41
N THR A 111 13.72 -2.80 -35.40
CA THR A 111 12.39 -2.70 -36.00
C THR A 111 12.42 -1.67 -37.13
N VAL A 112 11.73 -1.95 -38.23
CA VAL A 112 11.52 -1.01 -39.34
C VAL A 112 10.03 -0.75 -39.48
N GLY A 113 9.64 0.52 -39.36
CA GLY A 113 8.27 0.99 -39.51
C GLY A 113 8.25 2.33 -40.24
N LEU A 114 7.06 2.91 -40.36
CA LEU A 114 6.86 4.26 -40.91
C LEU A 114 7.47 5.32 -39.99
N ASP A 115 7.88 6.44 -40.58
CA ASP A 115 8.36 7.60 -39.81
C ASP A 115 7.17 8.25 -39.07
N GLU A 116 7.36 8.59 -37.79
CA GLU A 116 6.26 9.10 -36.95
C GLU A 116 5.70 10.42 -37.51
N GLU A 117 6.57 11.28 -38.07
CA GLU A 117 6.20 12.57 -38.69
C GLU A 117 5.29 12.43 -39.93
N GLU A 118 5.29 11.28 -40.61
CA GLU A 118 4.44 11.02 -41.79
C GLU A 118 3.04 10.47 -41.42
N THR A 119 2.80 10.20 -40.13
CA THR A 119 1.55 9.59 -39.62
C THR A 119 0.65 10.56 -38.83
N ASP A 120 1.03 11.84 -38.74
CA ASP A 120 0.39 12.83 -37.87
C ASP A 120 -1.03 13.25 -38.30
N THR A 121 -1.36 13.21 -39.59
CA THR A 121 -2.68 13.65 -40.09
C THR A 121 -3.43 12.55 -40.83
N VAL A 122 -4.74 12.45 -40.62
CA VAL A 122 -5.64 11.54 -41.37
C VAL A 122 -5.57 11.77 -42.89
N ALA A 123 -5.30 13.01 -43.33
CA ALA A 123 -5.12 13.32 -44.75
C ALA A 123 -3.84 12.70 -45.33
N ASP A 124 -2.77 12.64 -44.55
CA ASP A 124 -1.49 12.05 -44.94
C ASP A 124 -1.61 10.52 -44.96
N LEU A 125 -2.33 9.95 -43.99
CA LEU A 125 -2.70 8.53 -43.96
C LEU A 125 -3.42 8.08 -45.24
N ARG A 126 -4.35 8.90 -45.77
CA ARG A 126 -5.12 8.57 -46.98
C ARG A 126 -4.26 8.45 -48.24
N LEU A 127 -3.23 9.28 -48.33
CA LEU A 127 -2.33 9.36 -49.50
C LEU A 127 -1.17 8.38 -49.44
N MET A 128 -0.90 7.80 -48.27
CA MET A 128 0.16 6.82 -48.09
C MET A 128 -0.11 5.55 -48.89
N ARG A 129 0.94 5.07 -49.55
CA ARG A 129 0.91 3.91 -50.44
C ARG A 129 1.45 2.68 -49.74
N PHE A 130 0.70 1.59 -49.84
CA PHE A 130 1.06 0.32 -49.23
C PHE A 130 1.31 -0.74 -50.32
N PRO A 131 2.44 -1.46 -50.25
CA PRO A 131 2.72 -2.55 -51.16
C PRO A 131 1.82 -3.74 -50.81
N LEU A 132 0.93 -4.10 -51.73
CA LEU A 132 0.03 -5.25 -51.56
C LEU A 132 0.63 -6.52 -52.21
N THR A 133 1.46 -6.36 -53.23
CA THR A 133 2.18 -7.43 -53.94
C THR A 133 3.43 -6.82 -54.58
N ASP A 134 4.40 -7.64 -55.02
CA ASP A 134 5.68 -7.22 -55.63
C ASP A 134 5.56 -6.19 -56.79
N SER A 135 4.40 -6.05 -57.41
CA SER A 135 4.14 -5.13 -58.52
C SER A 135 2.96 -4.17 -58.29
N LEU A 136 2.35 -4.17 -57.10
CA LEU A 136 1.11 -3.45 -56.84
C LEU A 136 1.20 -2.66 -55.53
N ASP A 137 1.30 -1.34 -55.67
CA ASP A 137 1.30 -0.37 -54.58
C ASP A 137 0.10 0.56 -54.73
N LEU A 138 -0.79 0.59 -53.74
CA LEU A 138 -2.00 1.41 -53.77
C LEU A 138 -2.10 2.32 -52.54
N PRO A 139 -2.64 3.55 -52.68
CA PRO A 139 -2.92 4.43 -51.55
C PRO A 139 -4.07 3.89 -50.69
N ILE A 140 -4.11 4.23 -49.39
CA ILE A 140 -5.19 3.76 -48.49
C ILE A 140 -6.58 4.11 -49.03
N GLU A 141 -6.75 5.31 -49.59
CA GLU A 141 -8.04 5.77 -50.13
C GLU A 141 -8.55 4.93 -51.31
N GLU A 142 -7.65 4.28 -52.06
CA GLU A 142 -8.05 3.32 -53.11
C GLU A 142 -8.30 1.92 -52.53
N ILE A 143 -7.58 1.53 -51.47
CA ILE A 143 -7.74 0.23 -50.80
C ILE A 143 -9.10 0.14 -50.07
N GLY A 144 -9.55 1.24 -49.45
CA GLY A 144 -10.78 1.27 -48.67
C GLY A 144 -11.09 2.63 -48.06
N GLU A 145 -12.21 2.70 -47.35
CA GLU A 145 -12.65 3.91 -46.66
C GLU A 145 -12.14 3.91 -45.21
N LEU A 146 -11.52 5.02 -44.78
CA LEU A 146 -11.13 5.24 -43.40
C LEU A 146 -12.27 5.92 -42.64
N ILE A 147 -12.88 5.18 -41.73
CA ILE A 147 -13.96 5.63 -40.86
C ILE A 147 -13.38 5.90 -39.47
N ALA A 148 -13.47 7.14 -39.01
CA ALA A 148 -13.19 7.49 -37.62
C ALA A 148 -14.38 7.05 -36.76
N GLN A 149 -14.12 6.22 -35.77
CA GLN A 149 -15.12 5.73 -34.83
C GLN A 149 -14.56 5.76 -33.42
N GLU A 150 -15.33 6.28 -32.47
CA GLU A 150 -15.02 6.16 -31.05
C GLU A 150 -15.18 4.70 -30.64
N ALA A 151 -14.07 4.09 -30.21
CA ALA A 151 -14.03 2.71 -29.77
C ALA A 151 -13.47 2.61 -28.34
N PRO A 152 -13.96 1.66 -27.53
CA PRO A 152 -13.38 1.40 -26.22
C PRO A 152 -11.92 0.92 -26.33
N ASP A 153 -10.97 1.62 -25.70
CA ASP A 153 -9.52 1.35 -25.75
C ASP A 153 -9.12 -0.08 -25.32
N ASP A 154 -9.86 -0.69 -24.38
CA ASP A 154 -9.69 -2.11 -24.04
C ASP A 154 -10.95 -2.70 -23.42
N ARG A 155 -11.53 -3.73 -24.05
CA ARG A 155 -12.57 -4.56 -23.42
C ARG A 155 -11.92 -5.62 -22.52
N HIS A 156 -11.45 -5.17 -21.36
CA HIS A 156 -10.95 -6.07 -20.33
C HIS A 156 -12.02 -7.07 -19.89
N ARG A 157 -11.87 -8.35 -20.25
CA ARG A 157 -12.60 -9.46 -19.64
C ARG A 157 -11.69 -10.16 -18.64
N ARG A 158 -12.11 -10.24 -17.38
CA ARG A 158 -11.43 -11.01 -16.34
C ARG A 158 -12.30 -12.21 -15.98
N ASP A 159 -11.74 -13.40 -16.03
CA ASP A 159 -12.46 -14.67 -15.77
C ASP A 159 -13.69 -14.90 -16.68
N ARG A 160 -13.59 -14.48 -17.95
CA ARG A 160 -14.64 -14.57 -19.00
C ARG A 160 -15.88 -13.69 -18.80
N LEU A 161 -15.96 -12.93 -17.72
CA LEU A 161 -17.02 -11.96 -17.49
C LEU A 161 -16.60 -10.59 -18.02
N ALA A 162 -17.57 -9.81 -18.51
CA ALA A 162 -17.37 -8.38 -18.75
C ALA A 162 -17.26 -7.67 -17.41
N ASN A 163 -16.39 -6.67 -17.32
CA ASN A 163 -16.16 -5.93 -16.09
C ASN A 163 -16.15 -4.43 -16.34
N LEU A 164 -16.99 -3.73 -15.58
CA LEU A 164 -17.15 -2.28 -15.62
C LEU A 164 -16.80 -1.74 -14.24
N SER A 165 -16.09 -0.62 -14.16
CA SER A 165 -15.82 0.04 -12.88
C SER A 165 -16.62 1.34 -12.79
N VAL A 166 -17.21 1.62 -11.64
CA VAL A 166 -17.84 2.90 -11.33
C VAL A 166 -16.98 3.56 -10.24
N SER A 167 -16.41 4.73 -10.53
CA SER A 167 -15.67 5.50 -9.54
C SER A 167 -16.61 6.45 -8.81
N VAL A 168 -16.60 6.34 -7.50
CA VAL A 168 -17.37 7.18 -6.58
C VAL A 168 -16.39 8.06 -5.82
N ARG A 169 -16.47 9.37 -6.06
CA ARG A 169 -15.70 10.39 -5.35
C ARG A 169 -16.45 10.80 -4.09
N TYR A 170 -15.76 10.85 -2.96
CA TYR A 170 -16.37 11.16 -1.66
C TYR A 170 -15.44 12.07 -0.83
N SER A 171 -16.02 12.79 0.13
CA SER A 171 -15.25 13.63 1.05
C SER A 171 -14.48 12.78 2.06
N ILE A 172 -13.21 13.13 2.31
CA ILE A 172 -12.33 12.39 3.24
C ILE A 172 -12.92 12.31 4.66
N ASP A 173 -13.63 13.36 5.11
CA ASP A 173 -14.22 13.43 6.46
C ASP A 173 -15.43 12.49 6.63
N ALA A 174 -16.08 12.11 5.54
CA ALA A 174 -17.26 11.25 5.54
C ALA A 174 -16.90 9.76 5.30
N LYS A 175 -15.61 9.44 5.15
CA LYS A 175 -15.12 8.11 4.74
C LYS A 175 -15.78 6.98 5.52
N GLU A 176 -15.67 6.98 6.84
CA GLU A 176 -16.16 5.89 7.70
C GLU A 176 -17.69 5.69 7.66
N GLN A 177 -18.45 6.72 7.22
CA GLN A 177 -19.91 6.69 7.15
C GLN A 177 -20.41 6.38 5.74
N VAL A 178 -19.68 6.81 4.71
CA VAL A 178 -20.08 6.68 3.30
C VAL A 178 -19.99 5.23 2.82
N ILE A 179 -18.98 4.47 3.25
CA ILE A 179 -18.78 3.08 2.81
C ILE A 179 -19.93 2.14 3.24
N PRO A 180 -20.34 2.08 4.53
CA PRO A 180 -21.45 1.20 4.91
C PRO A 180 -22.77 1.63 4.25
N ARG A 181 -22.94 2.93 3.97
CA ARG A 181 -24.09 3.44 3.21
C ARG A 181 -24.06 2.99 1.74
N LEU A 182 -22.89 3.02 1.11
CA LEU A 182 -22.66 2.48 -0.24
C LEU A 182 -22.95 0.97 -0.30
N GLU A 183 -22.46 0.20 0.67
CA GLU A 183 -22.75 -1.24 0.78
C GLU A 183 -24.24 -1.51 0.94
N GLN A 184 -24.93 -0.77 1.81
CA GLN A 184 -26.38 -0.89 1.99
C GLN A 184 -27.15 -0.51 0.72
N ALA A 185 -26.73 0.56 0.04
CA ALA A 185 -27.33 1.00 -1.22
C ALA A 185 -27.16 -0.07 -2.32
N LEU A 186 -25.95 -0.61 -2.50
CA LEU A 186 -25.67 -1.66 -3.48
C LEU A 186 -26.35 -2.98 -3.15
N ALA A 187 -26.50 -3.32 -1.86
CA ALA A 187 -27.24 -4.51 -1.43
C ALA A 187 -28.76 -4.37 -1.62
N ALA A 188 -29.29 -3.15 -1.50
CA ALA A 188 -30.72 -2.86 -1.75
C ALA A 188 -31.07 -2.76 -3.24
N PHE A 189 -30.06 -2.62 -4.12
CA PHE A 189 -30.26 -2.55 -5.56
C PHE A 189 -30.68 -3.92 -6.14
N SER A 190 -31.63 -3.92 -7.07
CA SER A 190 -32.13 -5.14 -7.70
C SER A 190 -31.21 -5.60 -8.83
N TRP A 191 -30.32 -6.54 -8.54
CA TRP A 191 -29.37 -7.10 -9.51
C TRP A 191 -30.03 -8.15 -10.43
N PRO A 192 -29.83 -8.08 -11.75
CA PRO A 192 -30.20 -9.15 -12.66
C PRO A 192 -29.39 -10.44 -12.39
N VAL A 193 -29.96 -11.59 -12.71
CA VAL A 193 -29.29 -12.90 -12.52
C VAL A 193 -28.00 -12.94 -13.33
N GLY A 194 -26.90 -13.37 -12.72
CA GLY A 194 -25.57 -13.44 -13.35
C GLY A 194 -24.70 -12.19 -13.20
N TYR A 195 -25.23 -11.12 -12.58
CA TYR A 195 -24.48 -9.89 -12.31
C TYR A 195 -24.05 -9.83 -10.85
N GLN A 196 -22.81 -9.45 -10.63
CA GLN A 196 -22.21 -9.33 -9.30
C GLN A 196 -21.46 -8.02 -9.19
N TRP A 197 -21.32 -7.53 -7.97
CA TRP A 197 -20.53 -6.36 -7.66
C TRP A 197 -19.47 -6.69 -6.60
N ASP A 198 -18.35 -5.98 -6.68
CA ASP A 198 -17.26 -6.05 -5.70
C ASP A 198 -16.72 -4.63 -5.47
N LEU A 199 -16.69 -4.21 -4.21
CA LEU A 199 -15.96 -3.03 -3.78
C LEU A 199 -14.48 -3.42 -3.83
N GLY A 200 -13.82 -3.14 -4.95
CA GLY A 200 -12.61 -3.82 -5.40
C GLY A 200 -11.55 -4.09 -4.31
N GLU A 201 -10.67 -5.05 -4.60
CA GLU A 201 -9.62 -5.65 -3.74
C GLU A 201 -8.98 -4.77 -2.63
N SER A 202 -8.79 -3.46 -2.86
CA SER A 202 -8.30 -2.50 -1.85
C SER A 202 -9.26 -2.24 -0.68
N TRP A 203 -10.56 -2.53 -0.83
CA TRP A 203 -11.62 -2.37 0.18
C TRP A 203 -12.01 -3.68 0.86
N SER A 204 -12.29 -4.74 0.09
CA SER A 204 -12.61 -6.08 0.61
C SER A 204 -11.46 -6.66 1.45
N GLY A 205 -10.21 -6.35 1.10
CA GLY A 205 -9.03 -6.68 1.90
C GLY A 205 -8.94 -5.92 3.22
N ARG A 206 -9.42 -4.67 3.33
CA ARG A 206 -9.23 -3.85 4.53
C ARG A 206 -10.02 -4.37 5.74
N TRP A 207 -11.26 -4.80 5.54
CA TRP A 207 -12.10 -5.35 6.62
C TRP A 207 -11.73 -6.78 6.97
N ARG A 208 -11.48 -7.64 5.96
CA ARG A 208 -10.98 -9.00 6.18
C ARG A 208 -9.67 -8.96 6.97
N ASN A 209 -8.78 -8.05 6.57
CA ASN A 209 -7.51 -7.90 7.26
C ASN A 209 -7.67 -7.32 8.66
N ARG A 210 -8.67 -6.50 9.00
CA ARG A 210 -8.80 -5.94 10.36
C ARG A 210 -8.95 -7.02 11.43
N ALA A 211 -9.75 -8.05 11.17
CA ALA A 211 -9.87 -9.21 12.06
C ALA A 211 -8.55 -10.01 12.12
N SER A 212 -7.97 -10.32 10.96
CA SER A 212 -6.68 -11.02 10.88
C SER A 212 -5.50 -10.22 11.47
N PHE A 213 -5.58 -8.89 11.50
CA PHE A 213 -4.57 -8.01 12.09
C PHE A 213 -4.62 -8.04 13.62
N GLY A 214 -5.81 -8.09 14.22
CA GLY A 214 -5.96 -8.27 15.66
C GLY A 214 -5.32 -9.58 16.12
N GLU A 215 -5.56 -10.66 15.37
CA GLU A 215 -4.94 -11.97 15.59
C GLU A 215 -3.41 -11.92 15.41
N GLY A 216 -2.93 -11.27 14.34
CA GLY A 216 -1.50 -11.10 14.07
C GLY A 216 -0.77 -10.27 15.13
N LEU A 217 -1.39 -9.19 15.63
CA LEU A 217 -0.83 -8.36 16.71
C LEU A 217 -0.77 -9.16 18.01
N TYR A 218 -1.83 -9.90 18.36
CA TYR A 218 -1.84 -10.79 19.52
C TYR A 218 -0.73 -11.84 19.43
N LEU A 219 -0.62 -12.54 18.29
CA LEU A 219 0.39 -13.55 18.07
C LEU A 219 1.82 -12.95 18.14
N SER A 220 2.01 -11.74 17.62
CA SER A 220 3.30 -11.04 17.68
C SER A 220 3.68 -10.71 19.12
N ILE A 221 2.77 -10.12 19.91
CA ILE A 221 3.02 -9.80 21.32
C ILE A 221 3.28 -11.08 22.11
N PHE A 222 2.51 -12.15 21.86
CA PHE A 222 2.69 -13.45 22.49
C PHE A 222 4.06 -14.06 22.17
N LEU A 223 4.50 -13.99 20.92
CA LEU A 223 5.83 -14.48 20.51
C LEU A 223 6.95 -13.67 21.17
N VAL A 224 6.84 -12.35 21.22
CA VAL A 224 7.81 -11.49 21.92
C VAL A 224 7.88 -11.85 23.40
N TYR A 225 6.73 -12.10 24.05
CA TYR A 225 6.69 -12.56 25.44
C TYR A 225 7.43 -13.89 25.63
N LEU A 226 7.21 -14.88 24.76
CA LEU A 226 7.91 -16.17 24.82
C LEU A 226 9.43 -16.01 24.67
N VAL A 227 9.88 -15.20 23.70
CA VAL A 227 11.30 -14.93 23.50
C VAL A 227 11.92 -14.29 24.74
N LEU A 228 11.22 -13.32 25.37
CA LEU A 228 11.67 -12.69 26.60
C LEU A 228 11.70 -13.65 27.79
N ALA A 229 10.71 -14.53 27.90
CA ALA A 229 10.66 -15.55 28.94
C ALA A 229 11.86 -16.51 28.84
N CYS A 230 12.22 -16.92 27.62
CA CYS A 230 13.43 -17.70 27.37
C CYS A 230 14.71 -16.89 27.68
N LEU A 231 14.75 -15.61 27.31
CA LEU A 231 15.93 -14.75 27.50
C LEU A 231 16.26 -14.51 28.98
N PHE A 232 15.24 -14.23 29.80
CA PHE A 232 15.42 -13.94 31.23
C PHE A 232 15.30 -15.16 32.14
N GLU A 233 15.05 -16.35 31.57
CA GLU A 233 14.80 -17.60 32.31
C GLU A 233 13.74 -17.42 33.42
N SER A 234 12.75 -16.56 33.16
CA SER A 234 11.76 -16.11 34.14
C SER A 234 10.51 -15.64 33.44
N LEU A 235 9.34 -16.01 33.98
CA LEU A 235 8.03 -15.58 33.46
C LEU A 235 7.60 -14.20 33.99
N ARG A 236 8.24 -13.71 35.06
CA ARG A 236 7.85 -12.47 35.75
C ARG A 236 8.53 -11.25 35.13
N THR A 237 9.82 -11.33 34.86
CA THR A 237 10.61 -10.24 34.27
C THR A 237 10.06 -9.75 32.91
N PRO A 238 9.65 -10.65 31.98
CA PRO A 238 9.01 -10.27 30.72
C PRO A 238 7.67 -9.54 30.90
N LEU A 239 6.90 -9.88 31.94
CA LEU A 239 5.62 -9.23 32.20
C LEU A 239 5.81 -7.74 32.51
N VAL A 240 6.86 -7.41 33.28
CA VAL A 240 7.23 -6.01 33.56
C VAL A 240 7.60 -5.26 32.27
N LEU A 241 8.31 -5.91 31.34
CA LEU A 241 8.62 -5.34 30.03
C LEU A 241 7.37 -5.17 29.16
N MET A 242 6.42 -6.10 29.21
CA MET A 242 5.17 -5.98 28.44
C MET A 242 4.33 -4.77 28.89
N VAL A 243 4.36 -4.42 30.18
CA VAL A 243 3.73 -3.18 30.66
C VAL A 243 4.35 -1.95 29.97
N THR A 244 5.68 -1.92 29.78
CA THR A 244 6.33 -0.79 29.10
C THR A 244 5.98 -0.66 27.62
N VAL A 245 5.67 -1.78 26.95
CA VAL A 245 5.15 -1.76 25.58
C VAL A 245 3.77 -1.11 25.53
N LEU A 246 2.89 -1.43 26.49
CA LEU A 246 1.56 -0.83 26.57
C LEU A 246 1.62 0.69 26.76
N LEU A 247 2.65 1.20 27.46
CA LEU A 247 2.89 2.64 27.62
C LEU A 247 3.25 3.35 26.31
N ALA A 248 3.62 2.62 25.26
CA ALA A 248 3.90 3.20 23.95
C ALA A 248 2.62 3.52 23.15
N ILE A 249 1.52 2.80 23.41
CA ILE A 249 0.23 2.95 22.70
C ILE A 249 -0.34 4.37 22.83
N PRO A 250 -0.42 4.99 24.03
CA PRO A 250 -0.88 6.36 24.17
C PRO A 250 -0.05 7.36 23.35
N GLY A 251 1.27 7.14 23.25
CA GLY A 251 2.16 7.98 22.46
C GLY A 251 1.89 7.90 20.96
N VAL A 252 1.58 6.69 20.47
CA VAL A 252 1.16 6.48 19.08
C VAL A 252 -0.15 7.21 18.78
N ILE A 253 -1.17 7.00 19.62
CA ILE A 253 -2.49 7.61 19.44
C ILE A 253 -2.38 9.13 19.46
N TRP A 254 -1.62 9.68 20.42
CA TRP A 254 -1.41 11.11 20.56
C TRP A 254 -0.72 11.72 19.33
N CYS A 255 0.32 11.06 18.81
CA CYS A 255 1.05 11.52 17.63
C CYS A 255 0.19 11.52 16.38
N LEU A 256 -0.54 10.42 16.14
CA LEU A 256 -1.46 10.29 15.01
C LEU A 256 -2.59 11.32 15.07
N HIS A 257 -3.15 11.54 16.26
CA HIS A 257 -4.21 12.53 16.47
C HIS A 257 -3.73 13.96 16.16
N ILE A 258 -2.53 14.35 16.59
CA ILE A 258 -1.96 15.68 16.29
C ILE A 258 -1.77 15.88 14.77
N GLN A 259 -1.45 14.81 14.05
CA GLN A 259 -1.16 14.88 12.62
C GLN A 259 -2.37 14.60 11.71
N GLY A 260 -3.54 14.29 12.29
CA GLY A 260 -4.77 13.98 11.55
C GLY A 260 -4.73 12.64 10.81
N ASP A 261 -3.83 11.73 11.19
CA ASP A 261 -3.72 10.40 10.61
C ASP A 261 -4.52 9.37 11.43
N HIS A 262 -5.03 8.33 10.76
CA HIS A 262 -5.84 7.27 11.38
C HIS A 262 -5.01 6.02 11.68
N LEU A 263 -5.53 5.16 12.57
CA LEU A 263 -4.96 3.84 12.83
C LEU A 263 -5.26 2.89 11.66
N ASP A 264 -4.44 2.98 10.62
CA ASP A 264 -4.49 2.13 9.43
C ASP A 264 -3.46 0.98 9.49
N THR A 265 -3.49 0.08 8.49
CA THR A 265 -2.55 -1.05 8.37
C THR A 265 -1.07 -0.66 8.54
N PRO A 266 -0.55 0.40 7.92
CA PRO A 266 0.85 0.80 8.11
C PRO A 266 1.15 1.26 9.55
N ALA A 267 0.18 1.87 10.24
CA ALA A 267 0.31 2.23 11.65
C ALA A 267 0.39 0.97 12.53
N ALA A 268 -0.41 -0.05 12.24
CA ALA A 268 -0.38 -1.33 12.96
C ALA A 268 0.98 -2.04 12.81
N VAL A 269 1.54 -2.07 11.60
CA VAL A 269 2.91 -2.58 11.37
C VAL A 269 3.93 -1.75 12.16
N GLY A 270 3.78 -0.44 12.17
CA GLY A 270 4.59 0.47 12.99
C GLY A 270 4.51 0.13 14.48
N LEU A 271 3.34 -0.22 15.00
CA LEU A 271 3.14 -0.62 16.40
C LEU A 271 3.85 -1.94 16.73
N ILE A 272 3.81 -2.92 15.83
CA ILE A 272 4.52 -4.20 15.99
C ILE A 272 6.04 -3.94 16.03
N LEU A 273 6.56 -3.14 15.11
CA LEU A 273 7.98 -2.79 15.07
C LEU A 273 8.40 -2.01 16.33
N LEU A 274 7.55 -1.07 16.76
CA LEU A 274 7.75 -0.30 17.97
C LEU A 274 7.85 -1.18 19.21
N CYS A 275 7.04 -2.24 19.33
CA CYS A 275 7.14 -3.21 20.42
C CYS A 275 8.57 -3.74 20.58
N GLY A 276 9.22 -4.16 19.50
CA GLY A 276 10.60 -4.64 19.53
C GLY A 276 11.60 -3.56 19.97
N ILE A 277 11.46 -2.33 19.47
CA ILE A 277 12.35 -1.22 19.81
C ILE A 277 12.22 -0.83 21.29
N VAL A 278 10.99 -0.74 21.79
CA VAL A 278 10.70 -0.37 23.20
C VAL A 278 11.20 -1.47 24.14
N VAL A 279 10.96 -2.73 23.79
CA VAL A 279 11.44 -3.88 24.55
C VAL A 279 12.97 -3.87 24.65
N ASN A 280 13.70 -3.57 23.56
CA ASN A 280 15.16 -3.52 23.59
C ASN A 280 15.69 -2.50 24.62
N ASN A 281 15.10 -1.30 24.68
CA ASN A 281 15.47 -0.29 25.67
C ASN A 281 15.22 -0.80 27.11
N GLY A 282 14.13 -1.53 27.33
CA GLY A 282 13.82 -2.14 28.62
C GLY A 282 14.75 -3.29 29.00
N ILE A 283 15.10 -4.16 28.05
CA ILE A 283 16.02 -5.31 28.26
C ILE A 283 17.34 -4.81 28.82
N VAL A 284 17.95 -3.79 28.19
CA VAL A 284 19.26 -3.26 28.59
C VAL A 284 19.25 -2.70 30.02
N LEU A 285 18.15 -2.06 30.42
CA LEU A 285 18.02 -1.53 31.78
C LEU A 285 17.84 -2.65 32.80
N ILE A 286 16.91 -3.58 32.58
CA ILE A 286 16.66 -4.70 33.49
C ILE A 286 17.92 -5.55 33.67
N ASP A 287 18.60 -5.89 32.57
CA ASP A 287 19.80 -6.72 32.61
C ASP A 287 20.92 -6.05 33.44
N GLN A 288 21.06 -4.72 33.36
CA GLN A 288 22.00 -3.99 34.20
C GLN A 288 21.61 -4.04 35.68
N VAL A 289 20.34 -3.79 36.02
CA VAL A 289 19.85 -3.84 37.40
C VAL A 289 20.04 -5.24 37.97
N LEU A 290 19.68 -6.28 37.21
CA LEU A 290 19.78 -7.67 37.65
C LEU A 290 21.25 -8.09 37.84
N ARG A 291 22.17 -7.58 37.01
CA ARG A 291 23.62 -7.76 37.22
C ARG A 291 24.10 -7.13 38.54
N TYR A 292 23.66 -5.92 38.87
CA TYR A 292 24.01 -5.30 40.15
C TYR A 292 23.43 -6.06 41.35
N VAL A 293 22.17 -6.49 41.27
CA VAL A 293 21.56 -7.32 42.31
C VAL A 293 22.31 -8.65 42.49
N LYS A 294 22.71 -9.30 41.38
CA LYS A 294 23.53 -10.53 41.44
C LYS A 294 24.92 -10.31 42.04
N SER A 295 25.47 -9.11 41.96
CA SER A 295 26.74 -8.73 42.62
C SER A 295 26.60 -8.44 44.12
N GLY A 296 25.41 -8.61 44.70
CA GLY A 296 25.15 -8.40 46.12
C GLY A 296 24.79 -6.95 46.50
N MET A 297 24.56 -6.08 45.50
CA MET A 297 24.12 -4.71 45.75
C MET A 297 22.65 -4.68 46.18
N ASP A 298 22.33 -3.81 47.15
CA ASP A 298 20.95 -3.55 47.56
C ASP A 298 20.06 -3.21 46.34
N PRO A 299 18.86 -3.80 46.21
CA PRO A 299 18.01 -3.61 45.03
C PRO A 299 17.69 -2.14 44.70
N ILE A 300 17.51 -1.28 45.71
CA ILE A 300 17.17 0.14 45.47
C ILE A 300 18.40 0.87 44.91
N ILE A 301 19.58 0.59 45.47
CA ILE A 301 20.84 1.14 44.99
C ILE A 301 21.16 0.62 43.58
N ALA A 302 20.92 -0.67 43.32
CA ALA A 302 21.09 -1.31 42.02
C ALA A 302 20.20 -0.69 40.94
N ILE A 303 18.93 -0.42 41.24
CA ILE A 303 18.01 0.27 40.33
C ILE A 303 18.49 1.69 40.03
N LYS A 304 18.89 2.46 41.05
CA LYS A 304 19.36 3.83 40.89
C LYS A 304 20.62 3.92 40.03
N ASN A 305 21.61 3.05 40.29
CA ASN A 305 22.85 3.00 39.53
C ASN A 305 22.60 2.50 38.10
N GLY A 306 21.81 1.42 37.94
CA GLY A 306 21.44 0.91 36.62
C GLY A 306 20.71 1.94 35.76
N ALA A 307 19.74 2.66 36.33
CA ALA A 307 19.03 3.73 35.63
C ALA A 307 19.98 4.87 35.23
N ARG A 308 20.87 5.31 36.12
CA ARG A 308 21.83 6.37 35.84
C ARG A 308 22.79 6.00 34.71
N ASP A 309 23.31 4.78 34.71
CA ASP A 309 24.32 4.33 33.75
C ASP A 309 23.71 4.08 32.37
N ARG A 310 22.43 3.67 32.32
CA ARG A 310 21.74 3.34 31.07
C ARG A 310 20.94 4.49 30.48
N LEU A 311 20.64 5.54 31.24
CA LEU A 311 19.90 6.71 30.74
C LEU A 311 20.57 7.33 29.50
N ARG A 312 21.89 7.52 29.51
CA ARG A 312 22.62 8.07 28.36
C ARG A 312 22.54 7.16 27.13
N PRO A 313 22.93 5.88 27.19
CA PRO A 313 22.79 4.95 26.06
C PRO A 313 21.36 4.87 25.50
N ILE A 314 20.35 4.76 26.36
CA ILE A 314 18.93 4.62 25.94
C ILE A 314 18.45 5.88 25.22
N LEU A 315 18.83 7.07 25.70
CA LEU A 315 18.48 8.32 25.01
C LEU A 315 19.19 8.43 23.65
N ILE A 316 20.45 8.02 23.53
CA ILE A 316 21.18 8.07 22.25
C ILE A 316 20.52 7.14 21.22
N THR A 317 20.13 5.92 21.61
CA THR A 317 19.47 4.98 20.69
C THR A 317 18.10 5.52 20.28
N ALA A 318 17.29 5.97 21.23
CA ALA A 318 15.97 6.53 20.94
C ALA A 318 16.07 7.76 20.01
N LEU A 319 16.96 8.71 20.31
CA LEU A 319 17.17 9.90 19.48
C LEU A 319 17.66 9.55 18.08
N THR A 320 18.59 8.59 17.94
CA THR A 320 19.08 8.16 16.63
C THR A 320 17.95 7.55 15.80
N THR A 321 17.09 6.71 16.38
CA THR A 321 15.94 6.14 15.69
C THR A 321 14.91 7.20 15.31
N VAL A 322 14.59 8.12 16.23
CA VAL A 322 13.66 9.22 15.94
C VAL A 322 14.19 10.06 14.79
N LEU A 323 15.43 10.56 14.89
CA LEU A 323 16.04 11.41 13.87
C LEU A 323 16.20 10.69 12.53
N GLY A 324 16.51 9.40 12.53
CA GLY A 324 16.61 8.58 11.31
C GLY A 324 15.27 8.38 10.61
N LEU A 325 14.15 8.39 11.35
CA LEU A 325 12.80 8.23 10.81
C LEU A 325 12.10 9.56 10.51
N VAL A 326 12.62 10.71 10.96
CA VAL A 326 12.05 12.03 10.67
C VAL A 326 11.88 12.26 9.16
N PRO A 327 12.87 11.99 8.29
CA PRO A 327 12.70 12.17 6.85
C PRO A 327 11.57 11.30 6.31
N MET A 328 11.42 10.07 6.78
CA MET A 328 10.35 9.16 6.36
C MET A 328 8.97 9.63 6.83
N ALA A 329 8.88 10.13 8.06
CA ALA A 329 7.64 10.62 8.65
C ALA A 329 7.15 11.96 8.08
N TYR A 330 8.05 12.77 7.52
CA TYR A 330 7.72 14.10 6.97
C TYR A 330 8.04 14.28 5.48
N ALA A 331 8.56 13.25 4.80
CA ALA A 331 8.71 13.28 3.36
C ALA A 331 7.36 13.45 2.67
N THR A 332 7.39 14.17 1.54
CA THR A 332 6.22 14.36 0.68
C THR A 332 5.60 13.00 0.35
N LYS A 333 4.27 12.89 0.49
CA LYS A 333 3.51 11.64 0.22
C LYS A 333 3.78 11.08 -1.20
N MET A 334 4.24 11.93 -2.12
CA MET A 334 4.57 11.60 -3.50
C MET A 334 5.91 10.86 -3.67
N THR A 335 6.89 11.06 -2.79
CA THR A 335 8.24 10.47 -2.93
C THR A 335 8.42 9.13 -2.21
N VAL A 336 7.77 8.97 -1.04
CA VAL A 336 7.92 7.75 -0.22
C VAL A 336 6.63 6.94 -0.15
N GLY A 337 5.50 7.53 -0.56
CA GLY A 337 4.18 6.91 -0.43
C GLY A 337 3.53 7.18 0.93
N PRO A 338 2.18 7.36 0.98
CA PRO A 338 1.47 7.72 2.21
C PRO A 338 1.60 6.67 3.31
N GLN A 339 1.82 5.40 2.96
CA GLN A 339 1.90 4.29 3.92
C GLN A 339 3.13 4.40 4.83
N PHE A 340 4.29 4.72 4.26
CA PHE A 340 5.54 4.84 4.99
C PHE A 340 5.57 6.09 5.88
N ASN A 341 4.86 7.14 5.47
CA ASN A 341 4.68 8.35 6.27
C ASN A 341 3.96 8.04 7.60
N THR A 342 2.80 7.36 7.54
CA THR A 342 2.04 6.94 8.73
C THR A 342 2.83 5.96 9.60
N LEU A 343 3.57 5.03 9.00
CA LEU A 343 4.45 4.10 9.71
C LEU A 343 5.54 4.84 10.51
N GLY A 344 6.26 5.77 9.85
CA GLY A 344 7.31 6.55 10.48
C GLY A 344 6.80 7.40 11.66
N LYS A 345 5.67 8.09 11.47
CA LYS A 345 5.02 8.89 12.52
C LYS A 345 4.60 8.06 13.74
N THR A 346 4.06 6.87 13.49
CA THR A 346 3.68 5.91 14.54
C THR A 346 4.88 5.56 15.41
N ILE A 347 6.01 5.20 14.79
CA ILE A 347 7.22 4.83 15.53
C ILE A 347 7.79 6.02 16.29
N ILE A 348 7.88 7.20 15.67
CA ILE A 348 8.42 8.41 16.33
C ILE A 348 7.60 8.78 17.57
N GLY A 349 6.28 8.85 17.42
CA GLY A 349 5.38 9.22 18.51
C GLY A 349 5.40 8.22 19.65
N GLY A 350 5.27 6.95 19.30
CA GLY A 350 5.31 5.84 20.24
C GLY A 350 6.64 5.75 20.98
N LEU A 351 7.77 5.83 20.28
CA LEU A 351 9.11 5.71 20.86
C LEU A 351 9.46 6.90 21.75
N SER A 352 9.09 8.11 21.34
CA SER A 352 9.35 9.32 22.11
C SER A 352 8.63 9.28 23.45
N ALA A 353 7.33 8.95 23.43
CA ALA A 353 6.55 8.80 24.66
C ALA A 353 7.04 7.62 25.50
N SER A 354 7.23 6.45 24.88
CA SER A 354 7.61 5.23 25.60
C SER A 354 8.99 5.35 26.22
N THR A 355 9.95 6.04 25.60
CA THR A 355 11.31 6.18 26.16
C THR A 355 11.27 6.98 27.46
N VAL A 356 10.54 8.10 27.48
CA VAL A 356 10.36 8.92 28.68
C VAL A 356 9.61 8.14 29.76
N LEU A 357 8.49 7.51 29.39
CA LEU A 357 7.67 6.75 30.34
C LEU A 357 8.42 5.52 30.87
N THR A 358 9.18 4.81 30.04
CA THR A 358 9.94 3.60 30.44
C THR A 358 11.06 3.97 31.42
N LEU A 359 11.77 5.08 31.21
CA LEU A 359 12.83 5.51 32.14
C LEU A 359 12.30 5.85 33.54
N VAL A 360 11.01 6.18 33.68
CA VAL A 360 10.38 6.47 34.97
C VAL A 360 9.64 5.25 35.52
N VAL A 361 8.78 4.64 34.72
CA VAL A 361 7.90 3.55 35.14
C VAL A 361 8.68 2.25 35.35
N LEU A 362 9.69 1.96 34.53
CA LEU A 362 10.43 0.70 34.65
C LEU A 362 11.21 0.59 35.97
N PRO A 363 11.98 1.61 36.43
CA PRO A 363 12.59 1.60 37.77
C PRO A 363 11.58 1.44 38.90
N VAL A 364 10.41 2.10 38.80
CA VAL A 364 9.35 2.02 39.81
C VAL A 364 8.74 0.62 39.86
N LEU A 365 8.45 0.00 38.72
CA LEU A 365 7.98 -1.38 38.70
C LEU A 365 9.04 -2.33 39.27
N LEU A 366 10.30 -2.16 38.87
CA LEU A 366 11.40 -2.98 39.39
C LEU A 366 11.56 -2.86 40.92
N SER A 367 11.33 -1.68 41.51
CA SER A 367 11.42 -1.53 42.97
C SER A 367 10.34 -2.34 43.69
N PHE A 368 9.10 -2.34 43.19
CA PHE A 368 8.03 -3.19 43.74
C PHE A 368 8.34 -4.69 43.58
N PHE A 369 8.90 -5.09 42.43
CA PHE A 369 9.20 -6.51 42.17
C PHE A 369 10.42 -7.03 42.94
N LEU A 370 11.46 -6.21 43.10
CA LEU A 370 12.71 -6.62 43.77
C LEU A 370 12.67 -6.41 45.28
N SER A 371 11.89 -5.44 45.78
CA SER A 371 11.72 -5.21 47.23
C SER A 371 10.92 -6.32 47.92
N SER A 372 10.24 -7.19 47.18
CA SER A 372 9.45 -8.30 47.73
C SER A 372 10.31 -9.52 48.12
N LYS A 373 11.64 -9.47 47.94
CA LYS A 373 12.59 -10.45 48.48
C LYS A 373 13.23 -9.84 49.72
N GLU A 374 12.69 -10.18 50.88
CA GLU A 374 13.17 -9.74 52.20
C GLU A 374 14.69 -9.91 52.31
N PRO A 375 15.42 -8.89 52.80
CA PRO A 375 16.84 -9.03 53.06
C PRO A 375 17.01 -10.03 54.20
N ALA A 376 17.67 -11.16 53.92
CA ALA A 376 18.18 -12.02 54.97
C ALA A 376 19.28 -11.25 55.71
N ILE A 377 18.88 -10.52 56.75
CA ILE A 377 19.78 -9.98 57.76
C ILE A 377 20.35 -11.20 58.48
N ALA A 378 21.58 -11.58 58.16
CA ALA A 378 22.35 -12.47 59.03
C ALA A 378 22.78 -11.63 60.25
N PRO A 379 22.58 -12.11 61.49
CA PRO A 379 22.89 -11.34 62.68
C PRO A 379 24.39 -11.07 62.78
N GLU A 380 24.66 -9.84 63.23
CA GLU A 380 25.92 -9.34 63.75
C GLU A 380 26.53 -10.34 64.74
N GLU A 381 27.56 -11.08 64.30
CA GLU A 381 28.41 -11.83 65.22
C GLU A 381 29.32 -10.82 65.92
N THR A 382 28.86 -10.42 67.09
CA THR A 382 29.58 -9.63 68.09
C THR A 382 31.00 -10.16 68.26
N ALA A 383 31.97 -9.30 67.95
CA ALA A 383 33.34 -9.44 68.43
C ALA A 383 33.36 -9.45 69.98
N PRO A 384 34.11 -10.35 70.62
CA PRO A 384 34.69 -10.07 71.90
C PRO A 384 36.15 -9.65 71.70
N ASP A 385 36.49 -8.45 72.15
CA ASP A 385 37.86 -7.96 72.36
C ASP A 385 37.89 -7.38 73.78
N PRO A 386 39.04 -7.21 74.45
CA PRO A 386 40.15 -8.11 74.79
C PRO A 386 40.23 -8.39 76.32
N ALA A 387 41.16 -9.27 76.73
CA ALA A 387 41.77 -9.39 78.07
C ALA A 387 40.91 -9.81 79.29
N MET A 388 41.12 -11.04 79.77
CA MET A 388 41.83 -11.34 81.03
C MET A 388 42.14 -12.84 81.15
#